data_AF-A0A2V6LE64-F1
#
_entry.id   AF-A0A2V6LE64-F1
#
_cell.length_a   1.000
_cell.length_b   1.000
_cell.length_c   1.000
_cell.angle_alpha   90.00
_cell.angle_beta   90.00
_cell.angle_gamma   90.00
#
_symmetry.space_group_name_H-M   'P 1'
#
loop_
_entity.id
_entity.type
_entity.pdbx_description
1 polymer ?
#
loop_
_entity_poly.entity_id
_entity_poly.type
_entity_poly.pdbx_seq_one_letter_code
_entity_poly.pdbx_strand_id
1 'polypeptide(L)'
;MAPEQAAGNNSQLTSATDVYGLGAVLYQLLTGQPPFAGGTTYETIRLLRDTEPRPPRQLNPKVDRDLSTICLKCLEKDPKRRYPSALALAEDLEHWLKHEPIRAKRAGFFTHSRKWVRRNPSTSVLVTLSVALAAGLGVMTWKRESPVLVPKSVAVLPFENLSGDPNNAYFAEGIQEEILTRLTKIADLRVISRTSTERYQSKPRDLAEIAKQLGVANILEGSVQKVAD
;
A
#
# COMPACT_ATOMS: atom_id res chain seq x y z
N MET A 1 2.87 17.64 38.62
CA MET A 1 1.88 16.66 39.11
C MET A 1 1.67 15.59 38.06
N ALA A 2 1.43 14.34 38.47
CA ALA A 2 1.07 13.26 37.57
C ALA A 2 -0.44 13.27 37.23
N PRO A 3 -0.88 12.68 36.12
CA PRO A 3 -2.30 12.65 35.72
C PRO A 3 -3.24 12.05 36.77
N GLU A 4 -2.82 11.00 37.47
CA GLU A 4 -3.58 10.35 38.53
C GLU A 4 -3.75 11.25 39.78
N GLN A 5 -2.76 12.08 40.09
CA GLN A 5 -2.89 13.10 41.14
C GLN A 5 -3.89 14.19 40.72
N ALA A 6 -3.83 14.61 39.46
CA ALA A 6 -4.76 15.61 38.92
C ALA A 6 -6.21 15.10 38.83
N ALA A 7 -6.42 13.78 38.79
CA ALA A 7 -7.73 13.15 38.85
C ALA A 7 -8.30 13.05 40.28
N GLY A 8 -7.52 13.39 41.31
CA GLY A 8 -7.94 13.30 42.72
C GLY A 8 -7.96 11.90 43.31
N ASN A 9 -7.43 10.89 42.59
CA ASN A 9 -7.40 9.49 43.04
C ASN A 9 -6.17 9.21 43.92
N ASN A 10 -6.14 9.81 45.11
CA ASN A 10 -5.00 9.70 46.04
C ASN A 10 -4.74 8.26 46.55
N SER A 11 -5.74 7.37 46.49
CA SER A 11 -5.59 5.96 46.89
C SER A 11 -4.80 5.10 45.89
N GLN A 12 -4.51 5.62 44.68
CA GLN A 12 -3.80 4.90 43.62
C GLN A 12 -2.38 5.42 43.37
N LEU A 13 -1.88 6.30 44.23
CA LEU A 13 -0.53 6.83 44.10
C LEU A 13 0.49 5.74 44.42
N THR A 14 1.38 5.49 43.47
CA THR A 14 2.46 4.52 43.56
C THR A 14 3.79 5.16 43.18
N SER A 15 4.90 4.42 43.23
CA SER A 15 6.22 4.83 42.71
C SER A 15 6.17 5.36 41.27
N ALA A 16 5.23 4.89 40.46
CA ALA A 16 5.03 5.36 39.09
C ALA A 16 4.61 6.85 39.01
N THR A 17 4.02 7.39 40.08
CA THR A 17 3.68 8.82 40.22
C THR A 17 4.96 9.66 40.30
N ASP A 18 5.92 9.22 41.12
CA ASP A 18 7.20 9.91 41.31
C ASP A 18 8.07 9.81 40.05
N VAL A 19 8.06 8.65 39.38
CA VAL A 19 8.69 8.45 38.06
C VAL A 19 8.15 9.46 37.04
N TYR A 20 6.85 9.74 37.05
CA TYR A 20 6.27 10.77 36.19
C TYR A 20 6.80 12.18 36.54
N GLY A 21 6.86 12.49 37.83
CA GLY A 21 7.43 13.75 38.33
C GLY A 21 8.87 13.96 37.87
N LEU A 22 9.73 12.94 38.05
CA LEU A 22 11.11 12.94 37.56
C LEU A 22 11.17 13.08 36.04
N GLY A 23 10.27 12.41 35.31
CA GLY A 23 10.13 12.55 33.86
C GLY A 23 9.83 13.98 33.42
N ALA A 24 8.96 14.69 34.15
CA ALA A 24 8.62 16.08 33.86
C ALA A 24 9.79 17.03 34.12
N VAL A 25 10.57 16.78 35.19
CA VAL A 25 11.82 17.52 35.46
C VAL A 25 12.85 17.26 34.36
N LEU A 26 13.06 16.00 33.98
CA LEU A 26 13.95 15.63 32.88
C LEU A 26 13.54 16.31 31.57
N TYR A 27 12.24 16.32 31.25
CA TYR A 27 11.72 17.01 30.06
C TYR A 27 12.06 18.50 30.07
N GLN A 28 11.85 19.18 31.20
CA GLN A 28 12.19 20.58 31.40
C GLN A 28 13.69 20.83 31.20
N LEU A 29 14.55 19.96 31.72
CA LEU A 29 16.00 20.08 31.57
C LEU A 29 16.45 19.90 30.11
N LEU A 30 15.79 19.01 29.36
CA LEU A 30 16.14 18.73 27.96
C LEU A 30 15.64 19.82 27.00
N THR A 31 14.50 20.44 27.31
CA THR A 31 13.78 21.31 26.36
C THR A 31 13.69 22.77 26.79
N GLY A 32 14.02 23.09 28.05
CA GLY A 32 13.89 24.44 28.62
C GLY A 32 12.46 24.83 28.99
N GLN A 33 11.47 23.95 28.83
CA GLN A 33 10.07 24.21 29.16
C GLN A 33 9.35 22.94 29.66
N PRO A 34 8.24 23.05 30.42
CA PRO A 34 7.62 21.87 31.00
C PRO A 34 6.85 21.10 29.92
N PRO A 35 6.54 19.82 30.14
CA PRO A 35 5.81 19.03 29.14
C PRO A 35 4.42 19.59 28.83
N PHE A 36 3.80 20.28 29.80
CA PHE A 36 2.53 20.98 29.64
C PHE A 36 2.57 22.33 30.37
N ALA A 37 2.15 23.39 29.69
CA ALA A 37 1.93 24.70 30.27
C ALA A 37 0.62 25.27 29.67
N GLY A 38 -0.35 25.54 30.52
CA GLY A 38 -1.56 26.31 30.18
C GLY A 38 -1.55 27.67 30.87
N GLY A 39 -2.38 28.61 30.42
CA GLY A 39 -2.51 29.93 31.03
C GLY A 39 -3.18 29.91 32.41
N THR A 40 -3.84 28.80 32.75
CA THR A 40 -4.43 28.57 34.07
C THR A 40 -4.11 27.16 34.60
N THR A 41 -4.31 26.94 35.91
CA THR A 41 -4.16 25.62 36.53
C THR A 41 -5.10 24.59 35.89
N TYR A 42 -6.37 24.98 35.67
CA TYR A 42 -7.36 24.11 35.04
C TYR A 42 -6.94 23.71 33.61
N GLU A 43 -6.47 24.66 32.82
CA GLU A 43 -6.00 24.38 31.45
C GLU A 43 -4.79 23.46 31.46
N THR A 44 -3.84 23.66 32.38
CA THR A 44 -2.67 22.79 32.53
C THR A 44 -3.09 21.38 32.92
N ILE A 45 -4.07 21.22 33.83
CA ILE A 45 -4.63 19.90 34.19
C ILE A 45 -5.32 19.25 32.98
N ARG A 46 -6.08 20.02 32.19
CA ARG A 46 -6.71 19.53 30.96
C ARG A 46 -5.67 19.08 29.93
N LEU A 47 -4.62 19.86 29.71
CA LEU A 47 -3.50 19.50 28.83
C LEU A 47 -2.78 18.25 29.34
N LEU A 48 -2.50 18.18 30.65
CA LEU A 48 -1.87 17.05 31.31
C LEU A 48 -2.70 15.76 31.16
N ARG A 49 -4.02 15.83 31.23
CA ARG A 49 -4.87 14.64 31.11
C ARG A 49 -5.10 14.25 29.66
N ASP A 50 -5.38 15.23 28.82
CA ASP A 50 -5.94 14.98 27.51
C ASP A 50 -4.87 15.05 26.40
N THR A 51 -3.71 15.65 26.62
CA THR A 51 -2.70 15.86 25.57
C THR A 51 -1.42 15.08 25.85
N GLU A 52 -0.82 14.49 24.82
CA GLU A 52 0.49 13.83 24.92
C GLU A 52 1.62 14.88 24.82
N PRO A 53 2.74 14.68 25.54
CA PRO A 53 3.84 15.64 25.51
C PRO A 53 4.51 15.64 24.14
N ARG A 54 4.92 16.82 23.66
CA ARG A 54 5.68 16.91 22.40
C ARG A 54 7.03 16.21 22.57
N PRO A 55 7.52 15.41 21.61
CA PRO A 55 8.84 14.80 21.72
C PRO A 55 9.95 15.84 21.97
N PRO A 56 10.84 15.65 22.96
CA PRO A 56 11.91 16.60 23.27
C PRO A 56 12.73 17.04 22.05
N ARG A 57 13.00 16.13 21.12
CA ARG A 57 13.75 16.40 19.88
C ARG A 57 13.07 17.36 18.91
N GLN A 58 11.76 17.56 19.01
CA GLN A 58 11.05 18.58 18.22
C GLN A 58 11.31 19.99 18.74
N LEU A 59 11.63 20.12 20.04
CA LEU A 59 11.92 21.41 20.67
C LEU A 59 13.43 21.68 20.71
N ASN A 60 14.23 20.64 20.95
CA ASN A 60 15.68 20.71 20.96
C ASN A 60 16.27 19.54 20.15
N PRO A 61 16.61 19.76 18.87
CA PRO A 61 17.15 18.71 17.99
C PRO A 61 18.47 18.08 18.47
N LYS A 62 19.20 18.76 19.37
CA LYS A 62 20.45 18.25 19.96
C LYS A 62 20.23 17.15 20.99
N VAL A 63 19.00 16.96 21.46
CA VAL A 63 18.66 15.90 22.42
C VAL A 63 18.85 14.53 21.75
N ASP A 64 19.57 13.65 22.44
CA ASP A 64 19.79 12.29 22.00
C ASP A 64 18.46 11.51 21.86
N ARG A 65 18.45 10.57 20.89
CA ARG A 65 17.27 9.79 20.55
C ARG A 65 16.80 8.88 21.68
N ASP A 66 17.73 8.25 22.38
CA ASP A 66 17.43 7.27 23.41
C ASP A 66 17.04 7.98 24.71
N LEU A 67 17.73 9.10 25.02
CA LEU A 67 17.32 9.98 26.12
C LEU A 67 15.90 10.55 25.93
N SER A 68 15.55 10.95 24.70
CA SER A 68 14.18 11.34 24.37
C SER A 68 13.17 10.20 24.57
N THR A 69 13.58 8.95 24.36
CA THR A 69 12.71 7.77 24.52
C THR A 69 12.48 7.46 26.00
N ILE A 70 13.54 7.51 26.82
CA ILE A 70 13.46 7.37 28.28
C ILE A 70 12.52 8.45 28.87
N CYS A 71 12.73 9.72 28.48
CA CYS A 71 11.91 10.84 28.95
C CYS A 71 10.42 10.65 28.63
N LEU A 72 10.08 10.27 27.40
CA LEU A 72 8.69 10.03 27.00
C LEU A 72 8.07 8.84 27.71
N LYS A 73 8.83 7.78 28.01
CA LYS A 73 8.34 6.63 28.78
C LYS A 73 7.95 7.01 30.21
N CYS A 74 8.71 7.91 30.85
CA CYS A 74 8.32 8.44 32.17
C CYS A 74 6.99 9.22 32.12
N LEU A 75 6.73 9.91 31.00
CA LEU A 75 5.56 10.76 30.81
C LEU A 75 4.32 10.06 30.25
N GLU A 76 4.32 8.72 30.16
CA GLU A 76 3.15 7.94 29.76
C GLU A 76 1.96 8.22 30.69
N LYS A 77 0.75 8.35 30.15
CA LYS A 77 -0.43 8.65 30.96
C LYS A 77 -0.83 7.47 31.85
N ASP A 78 -0.70 6.25 31.33
CA ASP A 78 -0.98 5.02 32.06
C ASP A 78 0.23 4.65 32.94
N PRO A 79 0.09 4.63 34.28
CA PRO A 79 1.18 4.28 35.19
C PRO A 79 1.81 2.91 34.89
N LYS A 80 1.03 1.95 34.37
CA LYS A 80 1.53 0.60 34.04
C LYS A 80 2.50 0.58 32.86
N ARG A 81 2.53 1.64 32.04
CA ARG A 81 3.44 1.77 30.89
C ARG A 81 4.73 2.52 31.23
N ARG A 82 4.80 3.14 32.41
CA ARG A 82 6.00 3.82 32.92
C ARG A 82 7.01 2.80 33.46
N TYR A 83 8.13 3.29 33.97
CA TYR A 83 9.03 2.45 34.75
C TYR A 83 8.36 2.04 36.07
N PRO A 84 8.50 0.77 36.50
CA PRO A 84 7.89 0.28 37.73
C PRO A 84 8.50 0.90 39.00
N SER A 85 9.72 1.42 38.90
CA SER A 85 10.45 2.03 40.00
C SER A 85 11.42 3.11 39.51
N ALA A 86 11.88 3.96 40.42
CA ALA A 86 12.95 4.91 40.15
C ALA A 86 14.28 4.22 39.82
N LEU A 87 14.55 3.04 40.42
CA LEU A 87 15.71 2.23 40.09
C LEU A 87 15.71 1.79 38.62
N ALA A 88 14.56 1.32 38.12
CA ALA A 88 14.43 0.90 36.73
C ALA A 88 14.62 2.07 35.72
N LEU A 89 14.28 3.30 36.13
CA LEU A 89 14.60 4.51 35.36
C LEU A 89 16.11 4.81 35.42
N ALA A 90 16.72 4.74 36.61
CA ALA A 90 18.14 4.99 36.79
C ALA A 90 19.01 4.02 35.99
N GLU A 91 18.70 2.72 36.00
CA GLU A 91 19.38 1.70 35.19
C GLU A 91 19.35 2.04 33.69
N ASP A 92 18.23 2.54 33.19
CA ASP A 92 18.09 2.88 31.77
C ASP A 92 18.87 4.15 31.39
N LEU A 93 18.92 5.12 32.30
CA LEU A 93 19.78 6.29 32.17
C LEU A 93 21.27 5.92 32.24
N GLU A 94 21.63 4.95 33.07
CA GLU A 94 23.00 4.44 33.18
C GLU A 94 23.43 3.67 31.92
N HIS A 95 22.56 2.82 31.35
CA HIS A 95 22.83 2.20 30.05
C HIS A 95 23.04 3.27 28.98
N TRP A 96 22.19 4.30 28.94
CA TRP A 96 22.36 5.41 28.01
C TRP A 96 23.70 6.13 28.19
N LEU A 97 24.11 6.46 29.42
CA LEU A 97 25.41 7.07 29.72
C LEU A 97 26.59 6.18 29.27
N LYS A 98 26.44 4.86 29.40
CA LYS A 98 27.44 3.87 28.96
C LYS A 98 27.36 3.53 27.46
N HIS A 99 26.46 4.16 26.70
CA HIS A 99 26.19 3.86 25.28
C HIS A 99 25.76 2.41 25.03
N GLU A 100 25.10 1.81 26.02
CA GLU A 100 24.52 0.47 25.95
C GLU A 100 23.04 0.55 25.49
N PRO A 101 22.48 -0.53 24.91
CA PRO A 101 21.09 -0.55 24.50
C PRO A 101 20.13 -0.29 25.66
N ILE A 102 19.30 0.75 25.53
CA ILE A 102 18.24 1.05 26.50
C ILE A 102 17.15 -0.03 26.49
N ARG A 103 16.56 -0.28 27.66
CA ARG A 103 15.41 -1.18 27.87
C ARG A 103 14.09 -0.51 27.44
N ALA A 104 14.02 0.82 27.46
CA ALA A 104 12.84 1.53 26.97
C ALA A 104 12.61 1.29 25.47
N LYS A 105 11.49 0.63 25.15
CA LYS A 105 11.02 0.49 23.78
C LYS A 105 10.31 1.77 23.37
N ARG A 106 10.61 2.29 22.17
CA ARG A 106 9.82 3.38 21.57
C ARG A 106 8.34 3.02 21.58
N ALA A 107 7.50 3.92 22.12
CA ALA A 107 6.07 3.86 21.89
C ALA A 107 5.84 3.96 20.37
N GLY A 108 5.52 2.85 19.73
CA GLY A 108 5.31 2.81 18.28
C GLY A 108 4.15 3.72 17.86
N PHE A 109 4.19 4.21 16.62
CA PHE A 109 3.13 5.02 16.00
C PHE A 109 1.71 4.45 16.20
N PHE A 110 1.58 3.13 16.35
CA PHE A 110 0.32 2.43 16.56
C PHE A 110 -0.30 2.55 17.96
N THR A 111 0.41 3.05 18.98
CA THR A 111 -0.23 3.37 20.27
C THR A 111 -1.05 4.66 20.21
N HIS A 112 -0.76 5.52 19.24
CA HIS A 112 -1.36 6.85 19.10
C HIS A 112 -2.65 6.83 18.26
N SER A 113 -2.79 5.88 17.32
CA SER A 113 -3.97 5.75 16.46
C SER A 113 -5.24 5.39 17.25
N ARG A 114 -5.15 4.48 18.23
CA ARG A 114 -6.32 4.04 19.02
C ARG A 114 -6.88 5.14 19.93
N LYS A 115 -6.04 6.08 20.39
CA LYS A 115 -6.47 7.24 21.19
C LYS A 115 -7.00 8.39 20.32
N TRP A 116 -6.43 8.60 19.12
CA TRP A 116 -6.91 9.61 18.16
C TRP A 116 -8.29 9.26 17.58
N VAL A 117 -8.52 7.98 17.25
CA VAL A 117 -9.83 7.48 16.77
C VAL A 117 -10.94 7.70 17.80
N ARG A 118 -10.65 7.57 19.10
CA ARG A 118 -11.62 7.82 20.18
C ARG A 118 -11.97 9.30 20.36
N ARG A 119 -11.16 10.23 19.84
CA ARG A 119 -11.27 11.66 20.10
C ARG A 119 -11.90 12.44 18.96
N ASN A 120 -11.95 11.86 17.76
CA ASN A 120 -12.40 12.53 16.55
C ASN A 120 -13.17 11.55 15.63
N PRO A 121 -14.39 11.12 16.02
CA PRO A 121 -15.13 10.05 15.34
C PRO A 121 -15.44 10.37 13.87
N SER A 122 -15.65 11.64 13.52
CA SER A 122 -15.92 12.08 12.15
C SER A 122 -14.72 11.92 11.21
N THR A 123 -13.49 12.17 11.67
CA THR A 123 -12.29 12.02 10.83
C THR A 123 -11.88 10.55 10.66
N SER A 124 -12.19 9.68 11.63
CA SER A 124 -12.00 8.23 11.44
C SER A 124 -12.92 7.66 10.35
N VAL A 125 -14.18 8.10 10.28
CA VAL A 125 -15.12 7.66 9.24
C VAL A 125 -14.62 8.07 7.86
N LEU A 126 -14.15 9.31 7.70
CA LEU A 126 -13.62 9.80 6.42
C LEU A 126 -12.38 9.02 5.96
N VAL A 127 -11.43 8.72 6.86
CA VAL A 127 -10.24 7.95 6.51
C VAL A 127 -10.59 6.51 6.13
N THR A 128 -11.49 5.86 6.86
CA THR A 128 -11.96 4.51 6.54
C THR A 128 -12.66 4.49 5.18
N LEU A 129 -13.51 5.48 4.88
CA LEU A 129 -14.16 5.60 3.57
C LEU A 129 -13.14 5.80 2.44
N SER A 130 -12.15 6.66 2.62
CA SER A 130 -11.11 6.92 1.62
C SER A 130 -10.27 5.68 1.32
N VAL A 131 -9.90 4.91 2.35
CA VAL A 131 -9.16 3.65 2.17
C VAL A 131 -10.01 2.60 1.48
N ALA A 132 -11.29 2.47 1.84
CA ALA A 132 -12.22 1.57 1.17
C ALA A 132 -12.43 1.95 -0.30
N LEU A 133 -12.54 3.24 -0.60
CA LEU A 133 -12.66 3.76 -1.97
C LEU A 133 -11.41 3.47 -2.80
N ALA A 134 -10.22 3.72 -2.23
CA ALA A 134 -8.94 3.44 -2.89
C ALA A 134 -8.76 1.94 -3.17
N ALA A 135 -9.13 1.07 -2.22
CA ALA A 135 -9.09 -0.38 -2.42
C ALA A 135 -10.09 -0.84 -3.50
N GLY A 136 -11.30 -0.28 -3.51
CA GLY A 136 -12.31 -0.55 -4.54
C GLY A 136 -11.84 -0.15 -5.94
N LEU A 137 -11.25 1.05 -6.07
CA LEU A 137 -10.68 1.52 -7.33
C LEU A 137 -9.50 0.66 -7.79
N GLY A 138 -8.61 0.27 -6.87
CA GLY A 138 -7.46 -0.59 -7.19
C GLY A 138 -7.86 -1.97 -7.75
N VAL A 139 -8.88 -2.60 -7.17
CA VAL A 139 -9.42 -3.88 -7.66
C VAL A 139 -10.08 -3.71 -9.04
N MET A 140 -10.78 -2.60 -9.27
CA MET A 140 -11.44 -2.31 -10.54
C MET A 140 -10.45 -2.05 -11.68
N THR A 141 -9.30 -1.43 -11.39
CA THR A 141 -8.24 -1.21 -12.37
C THR A 141 -7.40 -2.46 -12.63
N TRP A 142 -7.22 -3.34 -11.63
CA TRP A 142 -6.43 -4.58 -11.80
C TRP A 142 -7.08 -5.56 -12.78
N LYS A 143 -8.42 -5.61 -12.83
CA LYS A 143 -9.14 -6.49 -13.77
C LYS A 143 -9.03 -6.09 -15.25
N ARG A 144 -8.35 -4.99 -15.58
CA ARG A 144 -8.06 -4.62 -16.98
C ARG A 144 -6.67 -5.13 -17.39
N GLU A 145 -6.52 -6.45 -17.45
CA GLU A 145 -5.49 -7.02 -18.32
C GLU A 145 -5.88 -6.72 -19.77
N SER A 146 -5.22 -5.72 -20.35
CA SER A 146 -5.27 -5.53 -21.80
C SER A 146 -4.44 -6.65 -22.41
N PRO A 147 -4.97 -7.48 -23.34
CA PRO A 147 -4.18 -8.50 -23.98
C PRO A 147 -3.00 -7.83 -24.69
N VAL A 148 -1.79 -8.23 -24.33
CA VAL A 148 -0.55 -7.74 -24.94
C VAL A 148 -0.55 -8.24 -26.39
N LEU A 149 -0.84 -7.36 -27.34
CA LEU A 149 -0.69 -7.65 -28.75
C LEU A 149 0.80 -7.83 -29.05
N VAL A 150 1.19 -8.98 -29.57
CA VAL A 150 2.58 -9.23 -29.99
C VAL A 150 2.81 -8.44 -31.29
N PRO A 151 3.71 -7.45 -31.34
CA PRO A 151 3.78 -6.49 -32.46
C PRO A 151 4.02 -7.11 -33.84
N LYS A 152 4.74 -8.25 -33.90
CA LYS A 152 5.03 -9.00 -35.12
C LYS A 152 4.26 -10.32 -35.12
N SER A 153 2.95 -10.26 -35.35
CA SER A 153 2.11 -11.47 -35.41
C SER A 153 1.01 -11.36 -36.45
N VAL A 154 0.65 -12.50 -37.05
CA VAL A 154 -0.36 -12.59 -38.11
C VAL A 154 -1.23 -13.84 -37.93
N ALA A 155 -2.54 -13.67 -38.11
CA ALA A 155 -3.48 -14.77 -38.28
C ALA A 155 -4.03 -14.77 -39.71
N VAL A 156 -4.14 -15.93 -40.34
CA VAL A 156 -4.72 -16.08 -41.67
C VAL A 156 -6.10 -16.73 -41.52
N LEU A 157 -7.15 -15.97 -41.81
CA LEU A 157 -8.52 -16.49 -41.76
C LEU A 157 -8.81 -17.42 -42.95
N PRO A 158 -9.80 -18.31 -42.86
CA PRO A 158 -10.23 -19.12 -43.99
C PRO A 158 -10.56 -18.26 -45.20
N PHE A 159 -10.03 -18.62 -46.37
CA PHE A 159 -10.29 -17.85 -47.59
C PHE A 159 -11.66 -18.18 -48.18
N GLU A 160 -12.35 -17.17 -48.69
CA GLU A 160 -13.64 -17.37 -49.35
C GLU A 160 -13.42 -17.99 -50.74
N ASN A 161 -14.07 -19.12 -51.01
CA ASN A 161 -14.08 -19.71 -52.35
C ASN A 161 -15.13 -19.02 -53.22
N LEU A 162 -14.68 -18.25 -54.21
CA LEU A 162 -15.55 -17.59 -55.20
C LEU A 162 -15.80 -18.44 -56.46
N SER A 163 -15.23 -19.65 -56.51
CA SER A 163 -15.45 -20.59 -57.60
C SER A 163 -16.78 -21.32 -57.34
N GLY A 164 -17.74 -21.25 -58.27
CA GLY A 164 -19.10 -21.79 -58.10
C GLY A 164 -19.22 -23.32 -57.95
N ASP A 165 -18.11 -24.05 -57.79
CA ASP A 165 -18.07 -25.50 -57.56
C ASP A 165 -17.62 -25.79 -56.11
N PRO A 166 -18.44 -26.50 -55.31
CA PRO A 166 -18.10 -26.95 -53.95
C PRO A 166 -16.79 -27.74 -53.85
N ASN A 167 -16.37 -28.44 -54.91
CA ASN A 167 -15.12 -29.20 -54.91
C ASN A 167 -13.86 -28.32 -54.86
N ASN A 168 -13.98 -27.01 -55.13
CA ASN A 168 -12.87 -26.06 -55.03
C ASN A 168 -12.65 -25.54 -53.59
N ALA A 169 -13.43 -25.99 -52.59
CA ALA A 169 -13.17 -25.66 -51.19
C ALA A 169 -11.77 -26.12 -50.73
N TYR A 170 -11.35 -27.32 -51.17
CA TYR A 170 -10.00 -27.85 -50.93
C TYR A 170 -8.90 -26.97 -51.56
N PHE A 171 -9.22 -26.25 -52.65
CA PHE A 171 -8.28 -25.34 -53.28
C PHE A 171 -8.06 -24.09 -52.41
N ALA A 172 -9.13 -23.48 -51.91
CA ALA A 172 -9.02 -22.33 -50.99
C ALA A 172 -8.26 -22.72 -49.70
N GLU A 173 -8.52 -23.92 -49.18
CA GLU A 173 -7.82 -24.50 -48.03
C GLU A 173 -6.33 -24.72 -48.32
N GLY A 174 -5.99 -25.30 -49.48
CA GLY A 174 -4.60 -25.53 -49.88
C GLY A 174 -3.80 -24.23 -50.04
N ILE A 175 -4.42 -23.18 -50.60
CA ILE A 175 -3.80 -21.84 -50.71
C ILE A 175 -3.54 -21.24 -49.33
N GLN A 176 -4.48 -21.39 -48.39
CA GLN A 176 -4.29 -20.92 -47.02
C GLN A 176 -3.10 -21.62 -46.34
N GLU A 177 -2.97 -22.93 -46.50
CA GLU A 177 -1.83 -23.71 -45.97
C GLU A 177 -0.49 -23.29 -46.58
N GLU A 178 -0.46 -23.03 -47.90
CA GLU A 178 0.75 -22.56 -48.56
C GLU A 178 1.19 -21.20 -48.01
N ILE A 179 0.23 -20.29 -47.83
CA ILE A 179 0.49 -18.96 -47.27
C ILE A 179 0.98 -19.06 -45.83
N LEU A 180 0.33 -19.86 -44.98
CA LEU A 180 0.78 -20.11 -43.61
C LEU A 180 2.23 -20.63 -43.61
N THR A 181 2.53 -21.60 -44.46
CA THR A 181 3.88 -22.19 -44.61
C THR A 181 4.93 -21.18 -45.08
N ARG A 182 4.56 -20.21 -45.92
CA ARG A 182 5.48 -19.13 -46.34
C ARG A 182 5.68 -18.09 -45.24
N LEU A 183 4.61 -17.73 -44.52
CA LEU A 183 4.67 -16.76 -43.42
C LEU A 183 5.53 -17.28 -42.25
N THR A 184 5.53 -18.59 -41.97
CA THR A 184 6.39 -19.16 -40.93
C THR A 184 7.89 -19.04 -41.22
N LYS A 185 8.29 -18.83 -42.48
CA LYS A 185 9.69 -18.61 -42.86
C LYS A 185 10.19 -17.19 -42.58
N ILE A 186 9.30 -16.25 -42.23
CA ILE A 186 9.67 -14.87 -41.93
C ILE A 186 10.21 -14.80 -40.50
N ALA A 187 11.47 -14.38 -40.36
CA ALA A 187 12.11 -14.20 -39.06
C ALA A 187 11.31 -13.23 -38.17
N ASP A 188 11.17 -13.56 -36.89
CA ASP A 188 10.42 -12.80 -35.88
C ASP A 188 8.90 -12.66 -36.12
N LEU A 189 8.29 -13.38 -37.07
CA LEU A 189 6.84 -13.33 -37.29
C LEU A 189 6.14 -14.49 -36.56
N ARG A 190 5.30 -14.16 -35.58
CA ARG A 190 4.44 -15.16 -34.91
C ARG A 190 3.21 -15.42 -35.78
N VAL A 191 3.19 -16.57 -36.43
CA VAL A 191 2.03 -17.04 -37.21
C VAL A 191 1.11 -17.88 -36.31
N ILE A 192 -0.19 -17.60 -36.34
CA ILE A 192 -1.19 -18.39 -35.62
C ILE A 192 -1.51 -19.67 -36.39
N SER A 193 -1.62 -20.79 -35.66
CA SER A 193 -1.98 -22.09 -36.21
C SER A 193 -3.34 -22.05 -36.93
N ARG A 194 -3.44 -22.78 -38.04
CA ARG A 194 -4.69 -22.99 -38.79
C ARG A 194 -5.86 -23.40 -37.89
N THR A 195 -5.61 -24.34 -36.97
CA THR A 195 -6.65 -24.86 -36.04
C THR A 195 -7.25 -23.78 -35.14
N SER A 196 -6.50 -22.71 -34.88
CA SER A 196 -6.98 -21.58 -34.07
C SER A 196 -7.84 -20.61 -34.87
N THR A 197 -7.66 -20.55 -36.19
CA THR A 197 -8.42 -19.68 -37.11
C THR A 197 -9.61 -20.35 -37.77
N GLU A 198 -9.66 -21.69 -37.79
CA GLU A 198 -10.71 -22.51 -38.44
C GLU A 198 -12.12 -22.27 -37.90
N ARG A 199 -12.24 -21.81 -36.65
CA ARG A 199 -13.53 -21.46 -36.03
C ARG A 199 -14.16 -20.16 -36.53
N TYR A 200 -13.42 -19.34 -37.28
CA TYR A 200 -13.88 -18.06 -37.78
C TYR A 200 -14.31 -18.16 -39.24
N GLN A 201 -15.31 -17.37 -39.62
CA GLN A 201 -15.78 -17.29 -40.99
C GLN A 201 -14.78 -16.54 -41.87
N SER A 202 -14.86 -16.75 -43.19
CA SER A 202 -13.99 -16.12 -44.18
C SER A 202 -14.18 -14.60 -44.33
N LYS A 203 -15.34 -14.07 -43.89
CA LYS A 203 -15.67 -12.64 -43.83
C LYS A 203 -16.38 -12.28 -42.53
N PRO A 204 -15.67 -12.21 -41.41
CA PRO A 204 -16.28 -11.86 -40.13
C PRO A 204 -16.60 -10.36 -40.07
N ARG A 205 -17.64 -9.99 -39.33
CA ARG A 205 -18.04 -8.59 -39.16
C ARG A 205 -17.11 -7.78 -38.24
N ASP A 206 -16.35 -8.45 -37.36
CA ASP A 206 -15.50 -7.80 -36.37
C ASP A 206 -14.08 -8.39 -36.33
N LEU A 207 -13.21 -7.86 -37.20
CA LEU A 207 -11.80 -8.24 -37.27
C LEU A 207 -11.01 -7.81 -36.03
N ALA A 208 -11.37 -6.68 -35.40
CA ALA A 208 -10.66 -6.15 -34.25
C ALA A 208 -10.84 -7.04 -33.02
N GLU A 209 -12.05 -7.56 -32.81
CA GLU A 209 -12.31 -8.53 -31.74
C GLU A 209 -11.55 -9.84 -31.99
N ILE A 210 -11.56 -10.36 -33.22
CA ILE A 210 -10.83 -11.58 -33.58
C ILE A 210 -9.32 -11.41 -33.36
N ALA A 211 -8.75 -10.26 -33.74
CA ALA A 211 -7.34 -9.97 -33.53
C ALA A 211 -6.97 -9.98 -32.05
N LYS A 212 -7.84 -9.40 -31.22
CA LYS A 212 -7.71 -9.38 -29.76
C LYS A 212 -7.82 -10.77 -29.13
N GLN A 213 -8.76 -11.59 -29.60
CA GLN A 213 -8.95 -12.96 -29.11
C GLN A 213 -7.79 -13.88 -29.50
N LEU A 214 -7.26 -13.72 -30.72
CA LEU A 214 -6.11 -14.47 -31.23
C LEU A 214 -4.76 -13.92 -30.73
N GLY A 215 -4.75 -12.74 -30.12
CA GLY A 215 -3.54 -12.07 -29.64
C GLY A 215 -2.60 -11.64 -30.77
N VAL A 216 -3.15 -11.30 -31.94
CA VAL A 216 -2.36 -10.91 -33.12
C VAL A 216 -2.47 -9.43 -33.44
N ALA A 217 -1.39 -8.88 -33.97
CA ALA A 217 -1.35 -7.50 -34.46
C ALA A 217 -2.02 -7.35 -35.83
N ASN A 218 -1.96 -8.38 -36.68
CA ASN A 218 -2.47 -8.33 -38.04
C ASN A 218 -3.35 -9.55 -38.36
N ILE A 219 -4.38 -9.35 -39.18
CA ILE A 219 -5.19 -10.42 -39.75
C ILE A 219 -5.09 -10.34 -41.27
N LEU A 220 -4.89 -11.50 -41.89
CA LEU A 220 -4.95 -11.69 -43.33
C LEU A 220 -6.28 -12.35 -43.68
N GLU A 221 -7.10 -11.64 -44.46
CA GLU A 221 -8.32 -12.15 -45.08
C GLU A 221 -8.17 -12.15 -46.60
N GLY A 222 -8.98 -12.96 -47.29
CA GLY A 222 -8.86 -13.12 -48.73
C GLY A 222 -9.93 -14.00 -49.34
N SER A 223 -9.95 -14.01 -50.66
CA SER A 223 -10.80 -14.87 -51.45
C SER A 223 -9.98 -15.52 -52.57
N VAL A 224 -10.40 -16.70 -52.98
CA VAL A 224 -9.72 -17.50 -54.01
C VAL A 224 -10.73 -17.83 -55.10
N GLN A 225 -10.34 -17.59 -56.34
CA GLN A 225 -11.13 -17.93 -57.52
C GLN A 225 -10.25 -18.71 -58.49
N LYS A 226 -10.72 -19.89 -58.89
CA LYS A 226 -10.10 -20.65 -59.97
C LYS A 226 -10.50 -20.02 -61.31
N VAL A 227 -9.53 -19.47 -62.04
CA VAL A 227 -9.72 -19.08 -63.43
C VAL A 227 -9.55 -20.35 -64.27
N ALA A 228 -10.55 -20.69 -65.08
CA ALA A 228 -10.45 -21.80 -66.01
C ALA A 228 -9.53 -21.41 -67.18
N ASP A 229 -8.55 -22.25 -67.48
CA ASP A 229 -7.93 -22.35 -68.80
C ASP A 229 -8.69 -23.39 -69.63
#